data_AF-A0A7V3X3U5-F1
#
_entry.id   AF-A0A7V3X3U5-F1
#
_cell.length_a   1.000
_cell.length_b   1.000
_cell.length_c   1.000
_cell.angle_alpha   90.00
_cell.angle_beta   90.00
_cell.angle_gamma   90.00
#
_symmetry.space_group_name_H-M   'P 1'
#
loop_
_entity.id
_entity.type
_entity.pdbx_description
1 polymer ?
#
loop_
_entity_poly.entity_id
_entity_poly.type
_entity_poly.pdbx_seq_one_letter_code
_entity_poly.pdbx_strand_id
1 'polypeptide(L)' 'MNLFTDIRALVIDSLTALQSEGTLPEGLDFANVTVEPPRDAAHGDMATNAAMVLAKPAKMKPRDI' A
#
# COMPACT_ATOMS: atom_id res chain seq x y z
N MET A 1 11.04 18.46 -1.54
CA MET A 1 11.03 17.12 -0.93
C MET A 1 9.71 16.98 -0.21
N ASN A 2 8.85 16.04 -0.64
CA ASN A 2 7.55 15.80 -0.01
C ASN A 2 7.58 14.36 0.52
N LEU A 3 7.74 14.22 1.83
CA LEU A 3 7.96 12.92 2.47
C LEU A 3 6.82 11.94 2.21
N PHE A 4 5.57 12.42 2.10
CA PHE A 4 4.43 11.56 1.74
C PHE A 4 4.56 10.98 0.34
N THR A 5 5.06 11.77 -0.61
CA THR A 5 5.31 11.30 -1.98
C THR A 5 6.43 10.27 -2.02
N ASP A 6 7.50 10.51 -1.25
CA ASP A 6 8.65 9.60 -1.18
C ASP A 6 8.28 8.26 -0.53
N ILE A 7 7.53 8.29 0.58
CA ILE A 7 7.03 7.06 1.22
C ILE A 7 6.00 6.36 0.33
N ARG A 8 5.14 7.09 -0.40
CA ARG A 8 4.23 6.46 -1.37
C ARG A 8 4.99 5.73 -2.46
N ALA A 9 6.08 6.29 -2.99
CA ALA A 9 6.91 5.61 -3.98
C ALA A 9 7.46 4.29 -3.42
N LEU A 10 8.00 4.29 -2.20
CA LEU A 10 8.49 3.08 -1.54
C LEU A 10 7.41 2.02 -1.31
N VAL A 11 6.19 2.44 -0.98
CA VAL A 11 5.04 1.51 -0.85
C VAL A 11 4.73 0.86 -2.20
N ILE A 12 4.70 1.64 -3.28
CA ILE A 12 4.48 1.10 -4.64
C ILE A 12 5.56 0.11 -5.05
N ASP A 13 6.83 0.46 -4.84
CA ASP A 13 7.96 -0.42 -5.17
C ASP A 13 7.88 -1.75 -4.39
N SER A 14 7.47 -1.70 -3.12
CA SER A 14 7.26 -2.88 -2.28
C SER A 14 6.12 -3.75 -2.80
N LEU A 15 5.01 -3.14 -3.24
CA LEU A 15 3.88 -3.88 -3.83
C LEU A 15 4.27 -4.55 -5.16
N THR A 16 5.08 -3.88 -5.99
CA THR A 16 5.62 -4.47 -7.22
C THR A 16 6.56 -5.63 -6.92
N ALA A 17 7.39 -5.54 -5.87
CA ALA A 17 8.22 -6.65 -5.42
C ALA A 17 7.36 -7.86 -5.00
N LEU A 18 6.29 -7.63 -4.22
CA LEU A 18 5.36 -8.68 -3.83
C LEU A 18 4.65 -9.34 -5.03
N GLN A 19 4.40 -8.61 -6.11
CA GLN A 19 3.91 -9.20 -7.36
C GLN A 19 4.98 -10.10 -8.00
N SER A 20 6.22 -9.64 -8.07
CA SER A 20 7.34 -10.40 -8.66
C SER A 20 7.66 -11.69 -7.89
N GLU A 21 7.40 -11.70 -6.58
CA GLU A 21 7.56 -12.86 -5.70
C GLU A 21 6.37 -13.82 -5.76
N GLY A 22 5.27 -13.44 -6.43
CA GLY A 22 4.04 -14.21 -6.54
C GLY A 22 3.13 -14.14 -5.33
N THR A 23 3.42 -13.27 -4.36
CA THR A 23 2.58 -13.04 -3.17
C THR A 23 1.31 -12.27 -3.55
N LEU A 24 1.45 -11.26 -4.39
CA LEU A 24 0.31 -10.52 -4.96
C LEU A 24 0.09 -10.91 -6.43
N PRO A 25 -1.18 -10.97 -6.91
CA PRO A 25 -1.45 -11.17 -8.32
C PRO A 25 -0.85 -10.05 -9.19
N GLU A 26 -0.33 -10.42 -10.36
CA GLU A 26 0.08 -9.43 -11.37
C GLU A 26 -1.11 -8.60 -11.87
N GLY A 27 -0.83 -7.38 -12.34
CA GLY A 27 -1.83 -6.52 -12.97
C GLY A 27 -2.78 -5.78 -12.01
N LEU A 28 -2.50 -5.78 -10.70
CA LEU A 28 -3.21 -4.92 -9.75
C LEU A 28 -2.97 -3.44 -10.07
N ASP A 29 -4.02 -2.64 -9.94
CA ASP A 29 -3.96 -1.19 -10.08
C ASP A 29 -3.64 -0.54 -8.73
N PHE A 30 -2.52 0.17 -8.67
CA PHE A 30 -2.08 0.89 -7.48
C PHE A 30 -2.45 2.39 -7.46
N ALA A 31 -3.23 2.87 -8.43
CA ALA A 31 -3.62 4.28 -8.51
C ALA A 31 -4.32 4.78 -7.23
N ASN A 32 -5.10 3.92 -6.57
CA ASN A 32 -5.83 4.23 -5.34
C ASN A 32 -5.00 4.09 -4.05
N VAL A 33 -3.72 3.68 -4.14
CA VAL A 33 -2.83 3.59 -2.98
C VAL A 33 -2.38 4.99 -2.57
N THR A 34 -2.60 5.32 -1.30
CA THR A 34 -2.25 6.60 -0.70
C THR A 34 -1.36 6.42 0.52
N VAL A 35 -0.62 7.49 0.83
CA VAL A 35 0.07 7.68 2.10
C VAL A 35 -0.35 9.03 2.64
N GLU A 36 -0.88 9.07 3.85
CA GLU A 36 -1.50 10.26 4.44
C GLU A 36 -1.27 10.29 5.97
N PRO A 37 -1.41 11.46 6.62
CA PRO A 37 -1.40 11.53 8.08
C PRO A 37 -2.50 10.63 8.66
N PRO A 38 -2.22 9.85 9.72
CA PRO A 38 -3.24 9.02 10.32
C PRO A 38 -4.30 9.88 11.01
N ARG A 39 -5.52 9.33 11.08
CA ARG A 39 -6.63 9.96 11.83
C ARG A 39 -6.32 10.13 13.32
N ASP A 40 -5.61 9.17 13.89
CA ASP A 40 -5.15 9.19 15.27
C ASP A 40 -3.62 9.26 15.28
N ALA A 41 -3.06 10.29 15.91
CA ALA A 41 -1.62 10.48 16.03
C ALA A 41 -0.93 9.37 16.83
N ALA A 42 -1.66 8.61 17.65
CA ALA A 42 -1.13 7.44 18.33
C ALA A 42 -0.73 6.30 17.35
N HIS A 43 -1.19 6.35 16.10
CA HIS A 43 -0.84 5.36 15.06
C HIS A 43 0.44 5.72 14.28
N GLY A 44 1.17 6.75 14.69
CA GLY A 44 2.44 7.18 14.09
C GLY A 44 2.29 8.42 13.22
N ASP A 45 3.30 8.66 12.36
CA ASP A 45 3.37 9.88 11.55
C ASP A 45 2.62 9.77 10.21
N MET A 46 2.50 8.54 9.69
CA MET A 46 1.91 8.24 8.38
C MET A 46 1.14 6.92 8.39
N ALA A 47 0.11 6.84 7.57
CA ALA A 47 -0.64 5.62 7.30
C ALA A 47 -0.80 5.42 5.78
N THR A 48 -1.01 4.17 5.36
CA THR A 48 -1.35 3.81 3.98
C THR A 48 -2.60 2.95 3.94
N ASN A 49 -3.40 3.13 2.88
CA ASN A 49 -4.59 2.33 2.62
C ASN A 49 -4.32 1.07 1.76
N ALA A 50 -3.07 0.82 1.36
CA ALA A 50 -2.69 -0.18 0.35
C ALA A 50 -3.36 -1.54 0.55
N ALA A 51 -3.21 -2.14 1.73
CA ALA A 51 -3.80 -3.42 2.09
C ALA A 51 -5.34 -3.44 1.90
N MET A 52 -6.03 -2.37 2.30
CA MET A 52 -7.48 -2.28 2.24
C MET A 52 -7.99 -2.18 0.80
N VAL A 53 -7.34 -1.35 -0.03
CA VAL A 53 -7.79 -1.11 -1.41
C VAL A 53 -7.43 -2.27 -2.35
N LEU A 54 -6.34 -3.00 -2.05
CA LEU A 54 -5.87 -4.12 -2.87
C LEU A 54 -6.47 -5.47 -2.48
N ALA A 55 -6.98 -5.63 -1.25
CA ALA A 55 -7.55 -6.89 -0.77
C ALA A 55 -8.60 -7.50 -1.71
N LYS A 56 -9.58 -6.69 -2.15
CA LYS A 56 -10.67 -7.17 -3.01
C LYS A 56 -10.17 -7.65 -4.38
N PRO A 57 -9.42 -6.86 -5.17
CA PRO A 57 -8.90 -7.33 -6.46
C PRO A 57 -7.86 -8.46 -6.29
N ALA A 58 -7.09 -8.49 -5.20
CA ALA A 58 -6.17 -9.57 -4.90
C ALA A 58 -6.84 -10.85 -4.37
N LYS A 59 -8.13 -10.79 -3.99
CA LYS A 59 -8.87 -11.88 -3.30
C LYS A 59 -8.22 -12.34 -1.99
N MET A 60 -7.60 -11.42 -1.27
CA MET A 60 -6.90 -11.65 -0.01
C MET A 60 -7.56 -10.85 1.13
N LYS A 61 -7.30 -11.23 2.38
CA LYS A 61 -7.66 -10.36 3.51
C LYS A 61 -6.64 -9.22 3.56
N PRO A 62 -7.03 -7.98 3.91
CA PRO A 62 -6.07 -6.88 4.05
C PRO A 62 -4.89 -7.20 4.98
N ARG A 63 -5.10 -8.03 6.00
CA ARG A 63 -4.04 -8.41 6.95
C ARG A 63 -3.00 -9.37 6.38
N ASP A 64 -3.28 -9.98 5.23
CA ASP A 64 -2.40 -10.93 4.55
C ASP A 64 -1.58 -10.25 3.42
N ILE A 65 -1.76 -8.93 3.23
CA ILE A 65 -1.04 -8.06 2.29
C ILE A 65 -0.11 -7.15 3.11
#